data_AF-A0A812KAT8-F1
#
_entry.id   AF-A0A812KAT8-F1
#
_cell.length_a   1.000
_cell.length_b   1.000
_cell.length_c   1.000
_cell.angle_alpha   90.00
_cell.angle_beta   90.00
_cell.angle_gamma   90.00
#
_symmetry.space_group_name_H-M   'P 1'
#
loop_
_entity.id
_entity.type
_entity.pdbx_description
1 polymer ?
#
loop_
_entity_poly.entity_id
_entity_poly.type
_entity_poly.pdbx_seq_one_letter_code
_entity_poly.pdbx_strand_id
1 'polypeptide(L)'
;RLKPSVFARETMGAGDSKCNCGLCHCCGDGPLEPWRDSGGCIRMLIIALDYDYAPSAELTCTKDARTMYRMAGRAGVDDITVITDKAGVGDPSFPTRSFVLRHMRQVAKRCEEGD
;
A
#
# COMPACT_ATOMS: atom_id res chain seq x y z
N ARG A 1 -4.61 24.58 -3.55
CA ARG A 1 -4.31 24.55 -2.10
C ARG A 1 -5.02 23.33 -1.51
N LEU A 2 -4.41 22.15 -1.59
CA LEU A 2 -5.00 20.88 -1.14
C LEU A 2 -4.86 20.78 0.39
N LYS A 3 -5.95 20.42 1.07
CA LYS A 3 -5.97 20.24 2.53
C LYS A 3 -5.16 18.98 2.89
N PRO A 4 -4.33 19.01 3.94
CA PRO A 4 -3.63 17.82 4.40
C PRO A 4 -4.65 16.81 4.94
N SER A 5 -4.57 15.57 4.43
CA SER A 5 -5.31 14.44 4.97
C SER A 5 -4.80 14.11 6.37
N VAL A 6 -5.69 13.54 7.18
CA VAL A 6 -5.57 13.27 8.63
C VAL A 6 -4.33 12.43 9.01
N PHE A 7 -3.60 11.87 8.04
CA PHE A 7 -2.41 11.04 8.26
C PHE A 7 -1.12 11.79 8.63
N ALA A 8 -1.04 13.10 8.44
CA ALA A 8 0.22 13.86 8.55
C ALA A 8 0.67 14.15 10.00
N ARG A 9 -0.05 13.72 11.04
CA ARG A 9 0.12 14.27 12.40
C ARG A 9 0.94 13.42 13.38
N GLU A 10 1.38 12.22 12.99
CA GLU A 10 2.09 11.31 13.89
C GLU A 10 3.50 10.98 13.36
N THR A 11 4.35 12.00 13.27
CA THR A 11 5.79 11.84 13.06
C THR A 11 6.51 12.38 14.28
N MET A 12 7.01 11.50 15.15
CA MET A 12 8.26 11.66 15.91
C MET A 12 8.48 10.41 16.78
N GLY A 13 9.53 9.65 16.46
CA GLY A 13 9.89 8.42 17.17
C GLY A 13 10.90 7.60 16.38
N ALA A 14 12.15 8.06 16.37
CA ALA A 14 13.31 7.33 15.87
C ALA A 14 13.65 6.16 16.80
N GLY A 15 14.12 5.05 16.25
CA GLY A 15 14.59 3.88 17.00
C GLY A 15 15.39 2.95 16.09
N ASP A 16 16.68 3.24 15.96
CA ASP A 16 17.65 2.39 15.25
C ASP A 16 17.77 1.02 15.93
N SER A 17 17.50 -0.05 15.19
CA SER A 17 17.83 -1.42 15.60
C SER A 17 18.49 -2.13 14.41
N LYS A 18 19.80 -2.36 14.51
CA LYS A 18 20.59 -3.07 13.48
C LYS A 18 20.24 -4.57 13.47
N CYS A 19 19.86 -5.08 12.31
CA CYS A 19 19.45 -6.47 12.09
C CYS A 19 20.68 -7.35 11.86
N ASN A 20 20.92 -8.35 12.73
CA ASN A 20 22.04 -9.30 12.60
C ASN A 20 21.54 -10.59 11.92
N CYS A 21 21.67 -10.68 10.59
CA CYS A 21 21.22 -11.83 9.82
C CYS A 21 22.29 -12.25 8.80
N GLY A 22 23.07 -13.28 9.16
CA GLY A 22 24.25 -13.76 8.42
C GLY A 22 24.01 -14.43 7.07
N LEU A 23 22.80 -14.32 6.50
CA LEU A 23 22.44 -14.86 5.19
C LEU A 23 21.26 -14.11 4.52
N CYS A 24 20.83 -12.97 5.07
CA CYS A 24 19.78 -12.18 4.43
C CYS A 24 20.39 -11.21 3.42
N HIS A 25 19.82 -11.18 2.22
CA HIS A 25 19.99 -10.10 1.25
C HIS A 25 19.38 -8.75 1.72
N CYS A 26 18.89 -8.71 2.97
CA CYS A 26 18.31 -7.53 3.61
C CYS A 26 19.36 -6.55 4.17
N CYS A 27 20.65 -6.91 4.18
CA CYS A 27 21.74 -6.05 4.65
C CYS A 27 22.51 -5.36 3.51
N GLY A 28 21.93 -5.30 2.31
CA GLY A 28 22.44 -4.43 1.27
C GLY A 28 22.15 -2.97 1.63
N ASP A 29 23.11 -2.26 2.19
CA ASP A 29 23.17 -0.78 2.25
C ASP A 29 23.34 -0.16 0.84
N GLY A 30 22.93 -0.87 -0.20
CA GLY A 30 22.71 -0.27 -1.51
C GLY A 30 21.36 0.45 -1.46
N PRO A 31 21.24 1.66 -2.03
CA PRO A 31 19.91 2.17 -2.32
C PRO A 31 19.15 1.07 -3.06
N LEU A 32 17.90 0.80 -2.66
CA LEU A 32 16.99 0.07 -3.53
C LEU A 32 17.01 0.83 -4.85
N GLU A 33 17.69 0.28 -5.85
CA GLU A 33 17.67 0.83 -7.20
C GLU A 33 16.20 0.90 -7.57
N PRO A 34 15.65 2.11 -7.80
CA PRO A 34 14.28 2.26 -8.24
C PRO A 34 14.08 1.34 -9.44
N TRP A 35 12.90 0.74 -9.54
CA TRP A 35 12.51 0.06 -10.77
C TRP A 35 12.85 0.99 -11.92
N ARG A 36 13.61 0.50 -12.92
CA ARG A 36 14.06 1.33 -14.05
C ARG A 36 12.86 2.14 -14.50
N ASP A 37 13.02 3.45 -14.41
CA ASP A 37 12.02 4.42 -14.77
C ASP A 37 11.56 4.05 -16.17
N SER A 38 10.37 3.44 -16.28
CA SER A 38 9.78 3.11 -17.58
C SER A 38 9.46 4.40 -18.35
N GLY A 39 9.65 5.55 -17.70
CA GLY A 39 9.26 6.88 -18.14
C GLY A 39 7.75 7.10 -18.00
N GLY A 40 7.00 6.04 -17.72
CA GLY A 40 5.56 6.06 -17.49
C GLY A 40 5.21 6.10 -16.01
N CYS A 41 3.91 6.13 -15.77
CA CYS A 41 3.34 6.37 -14.46
C CYS A 41 3.10 5.05 -13.70
N ILE A 42 3.71 4.93 -12.52
CA ILE A 42 3.57 3.73 -11.69
C ILE A 42 2.24 3.84 -10.93
N ARG A 43 1.33 2.90 -11.19
CA ARG A 43 0.02 2.79 -10.53
C ARG A 43 -0.04 1.57 -9.62
N MET A 44 -0.49 1.76 -8.38
CA MET A 44 -0.55 0.72 -7.37
C MET A 44 -1.96 0.57 -6.79
N LEU A 45 -2.46 -0.66 -6.72
CA LEU A 45 -3.67 -1.03 -5.99
C LEU A 45 -3.30 -1.88 -4.78
N ILE A 46 -3.57 -1.37 -3.58
CA ILE A 46 -3.37 -2.09 -2.32
C ILE A 46 -4.73 -2.52 -1.79
N ILE A 47 -4.88 -3.81 -1.49
CA ILE A 47 -6.08 -4.37 -0.87
C ILE A 47 -5.64 -4.99 0.47
N ALA A 48 -6.19 -4.48 1.56
CA ALA A 48 -5.93 -4.99 2.91
C ALA A 48 -7.24 -5.34 3.60
N LEU A 49 -7.39 -6.60 3.99
CA LEU A 49 -8.59 -7.14 4.62
C LEU A 49 -8.21 -7.70 5.99
N ASP A 50 -8.72 -7.09 7.04
CA ASP A 50 -8.46 -7.53 8.42
C ASP A 50 -9.54 -8.48 8.94
N TYR A 51 -10.71 -8.51 8.30
CA TYR A 51 -11.82 -9.39 8.69
C TYR A 51 -12.24 -9.25 10.16
N ASP A 52 -12.16 -8.04 10.76
CA ASP A 52 -12.55 -7.77 12.16
C ASP A 52 -13.99 -8.23 12.48
N TYR A 53 -14.85 -8.35 11.47
CA TYR A 53 -16.25 -8.80 11.55
C TYR A 53 -16.41 -10.33 11.49
N ALA A 54 -15.33 -11.09 11.29
CA ALA A 54 -15.31 -12.55 11.25
C ALA A 54 -14.17 -13.07 12.13
N PRO A 55 -14.39 -13.22 13.46
CA PRO A 55 -13.32 -13.48 14.44
C PRO A 55 -12.47 -14.74 14.15
N SER A 56 -13.04 -15.76 13.49
CA SER A 56 -12.31 -16.97 13.10
C SER A 56 -11.32 -16.76 11.95
N ALA A 57 -11.35 -15.60 11.29
CA ALA A 57 -10.57 -15.27 10.11
C ALA A 57 -9.87 -13.90 10.24
N GLU A 58 -9.79 -13.34 11.46
CA GLU A 58 -9.18 -12.04 11.72
C GLU A 58 -7.69 -12.02 11.35
N LEU A 59 -7.28 -10.95 10.67
CA LEU A 59 -5.93 -10.71 10.18
C LEU A 59 -5.49 -9.28 10.51
N THR A 60 -4.24 -8.93 10.17
CA THR A 60 -3.69 -7.58 10.41
C THR A 60 -3.10 -6.94 9.16
N CYS A 61 -3.67 -7.25 8.00
CA CYS A 61 -3.23 -6.80 6.68
C CYS A 61 -3.21 -5.26 6.52
N THR A 62 -3.99 -4.49 7.28
CA THR A 62 -3.92 -3.03 7.27
C THR A 62 -2.54 -2.53 7.73
N LYS A 63 -1.85 -3.27 8.60
CA LYS A 63 -0.46 -2.94 8.98
C LYS A 63 0.49 -3.11 7.79
N ASP A 64 0.33 -4.18 7.02
CA ASP A 64 1.13 -4.43 5.83
C ASP A 64 0.87 -3.38 4.75
N ALA A 65 -0.39 -3.04 4.49
CA ALA A 65 -0.76 -1.99 3.56
C ALA A 65 -0.17 -0.64 3.94
N ARG A 66 -0.10 -0.30 5.24
CA ARG A 66 0.53 0.94 5.72
C ARG A 66 2.03 0.96 5.40
N THR A 67 2.72 -0.15 5.59
CA THR A 67 4.14 -0.28 5.26
C THR A 67 4.35 -0.16 3.75
N MET A 68 3.55 -0.87 2.95
CA MET A 68 3.59 -0.81 1.49
C MET A 68 3.31 0.60 0.95
N TYR A 69 2.31 1.31 1.49
CA TYR A 69 2.02 2.68 1.11
C TYR A 69 3.21 3.63 1.35
N ARG A 70 3.89 3.47 2.49
CA ARG A 70 5.10 4.26 2.80
C ARG A 70 6.26 3.94 1.87
N MET A 71 6.45 2.67 1.56
CA MET A 71 7.49 2.24 0.61
C MET A 71 7.21 2.76 -0.80
N ALA A 72 5.96 2.64 -1.27
CA ALA A 72 5.53 3.15 -2.56
C ALA A 72 5.74 4.68 -2.68
N GLY A 73 5.38 5.43 -1.63
CA GLY A 73 5.62 6.88 -1.59
C GLY A 73 7.11 7.25 -1.66
N ARG A 74 7.99 6.45 -1.03
CA ARG A 74 9.45 6.65 -1.12
C ARG A 74 10.03 6.25 -2.48
N ALA A 75 9.41 5.28 -3.14
CA ALA A 75 9.78 4.81 -4.47
C ALA A 75 9.27 5.71 -5.60
N GLY A 76 8.52 6.78 -5.29
CA GLY A 76 8.00 7.71 -6.29
C GLY A 76 6.77 7.19 -7.05
N VAL A 77 6.00 6.26 -6.48
CA VAL A 77 4.75 5.80 -7.11
C VAL A 77 3.73 6.94 -7.18
N ASP A 78 3.21 7.19 -8.38
CA ASP A 78 2.38 8.37 -8.69
C ASP A 78 0.92 8.25 -8.22
N ASP A 79 0.35 7.05 -8.34
CA ASP A 79 -1.07 6.81 -8.12
C ASP A 79 -1.30 5.54 -7.30
N ILE A 80 -1.60 5.73 -6.01
CA ILE A 80 -1.84 4.65 -5.06
C ILE A 80 -3.31 4.65 -4.65
N THR A 81 -4.01 3.58 -5.00
CA THR A 81 -5.37 3.30 -4.52
C THR A 81 -5.30 2.27 -3.39
N VAL A 82 -5.94 2.55 -2.26
CA VAL A 82 -6.00 1.63 -1.11
C VAL A 82 -7.45 1.26 -0.82
N ILE A 83 -7.71 -0.04 -0.70
CA ILE A 83 -9.01 -0.62 -0.36
C ILE A 83 -8.86 -1.36 0.97
N THR A 84 -9.73 -1.03 1.94
CA THR A 84 -9.79 -1.70 3.25
C THR A 84 -11.21 -2.08 3.62
N ASP A 85 -11.35 -3.02 4.55
CA ASP A 85 -12.65 -3.45 5.09
C ASP A 85 -13.04 -2.74 6.39
N LYS A 86 -12.32 -1.67 6.76
CA LYS A 86 -12.55 -0.90 8.00
C LYS A 86 -13.87 -0.12 8.02
N ALA A 87 -14.49 0.14 6.87
CA ALA A 87 -15.80 0.76 6.80
C ALA A 87 -16.93 -0.15 7.34
N GLY A 88 -16.66 -1.46 7.46
CA GLY A 88 -17.62 -2.43 7.98
C GLY A 88 -18.61 -2.94 6.94
N VAL A 89 -19.15 -4.13 7.21
CA VAL A 89 -20.09 -4.83 6.30
C VAL A 89 -21.34 -3.97 6.09
N GLY A 90 -21.72 -3.76 4.83
CA GLY A 90 -22.90 -2.97 4.44
C GLY A 90 -22.58 -1.54 4.01
N ASP A 91 -21.36 -1.05 4.27
CA ASP A 91 -20.91 0.23 3.72
C ASP A 91 -20.74 0.14 2.18
N PRO A 92 -21.14 1.16 1.40
CA PRO A 92 -20.95 1.15 -0.06
C PRO A 92 -19.50 1.00 -0.53
N SER A 93 -18.53 1.38 0.31
CA SER A 93 -17.09 1.23 0.07
C SER A 93 -16.54 -0.12 0.53
N PHE A 94 -17.37 -0.98 1.13
CA PHE A 94 -16.93 -2.27 1.63
C PHE A 94 -16.39 -3.16 0.50
N PRO A 95 -15.24 -3.85 0.70
CA PRO A 95 -14.50 -4.50 -0.37
C PRO A 95 -15.07 -5.86 -0.74
N THR A 96 -16.31 -5.86 -1.23
CA THR A 96 -16.90 -7.06 -1.83
C THR A 96 -16.09 -7.49 -3.05
N ARG A 97 -16.21 -8.76 -3.43
CA ARG A 97 -15.58 -9.30 -4.65
C ARG A 97 -15.86 -8.42 -5.88
N SER A 98 -17.11 -7.96 -6.03
CA SER A 98 -17.50 -7.11 -7.17
C SER A 98 -16.83 -5.74 -7.12
N PHE A 99 -16.70 -5.15 -5.93
CA PHE A 99 -16.05 -3.87 -5.70
C PHE A 99 -14.56 -3.93 -6.03
N VAL A 100 -13.87 -4.96 -5.54
CA VAL A 100 -12.44 -5.19 -5.79
C VAL A 100 -12.18 -5.39 -7.29
N LEU A 101 -12.94 -6.28 -7.95
CA LEU A 101 -12.78 -6.53 -9.39
C LEU A 101 -13.05 -5.28 -10.23
N ARG A 102 -14.00 -4.43 -9.81
CA ARG A 102 -14.25 -3.15 -10.47
C ARG A 102 -13.02 -2.23 -10.38
N HIS A 103 -12.42 -2.10 -9.19
CA HIS A 103 -11.24 -1.24 -9.00
C HIS A 103 -10.01 -1.77 -9.71
N MET A 104 -9.79 -3.09 -9.71
CA MET A 104 -8.72 -3.71 -10.51
C MET A 104 -8.84 -3.32 -11.99
N ARG A 105 -10.06 -3.41 -12.56
CA ARG A 105 -10.30 -2.99 -13.95
C ARG A 105 -10.10 -1.49 -14.15
N GLN A 106 -10.47 -0.65 -13.18
CA GLN A 106 -10.31 0.80 -13.29
C GLN A 106 -8.84 1.22 -13.26
N VAL A 107 -8.01 0.58 -12.43
CA VAL A 107 -6.56 0.80 -12.42
C VAL A 107 -5.96 0.36 -13.74
N ALA A 108 -6.24 -0.88 -14.19
CA ALA A 108 -5.71 -1.42 -15.44
C ALA A 108 -6.12 -0.63 -16.68
N LYS A 109 -7.34 -0.07 -16.71
CA LYS A 109 -7.82 0.76 -17.82
C LYS A 109 -7.07 2.07 -18.01
N ARG A 110 -6.33 2.52 -17.00
CA ARG A 110 -5.54 3.76 -17.05
C ARG A 110 -4.09 3.51 -17.45
N CYS A 111 -3.69 2.25 -17.62
CA CYS A 111 -2.34 1.90 -18.05
C CYS A 111 -2.17 2.17 -19.55
N GLU A 112 -1.06 2.79 -19.89
CA GLU A 112 -0.60 3.15 -21.23
C GLU A 112 0.74 2.44 -21.53
N GLU A 113 1.20 2.52 -22.78
CA GLU A 113 2.51 1.95 -23.14
C GLU A 113 3.63 2.68 -22.39
N GLY A 114 4.43 1.93 -21.63
CA GLY A 114 5.50 2.48 -20.79
C GLY A 114 5.11 2.70 -19.33
N ASP A 115 3.86 2.46 -18.93
CA ASP A 115 3.47 2.35 -17.51
C ASP A 115 3.93 1.04 -16.84
#